data_AF-A0A2I0V8Y4-F1
#
_entry.id   AF-A0A2I0V8Y4-F1
#
_cell.length_a   1.000
_cell.length_b   1.000
_cell.length_c   1.000
_cell.angle_alpha   90.00
_cell.angle_beta   90.00
_cell.angle_gamma   90.00
#
_symmetry.space_group_name_H-M   'P 1'
#
loop_
_entity.id
_entity.type
_entity.pdbx_description
1 polymer ?
#
loop_
_entity_poly.entity_id
_entity_poly.type
_entity_poly.pdbx_seq_one_letter_code
_entity_poly.pdbx_strand_id
1 'polypeptide(L)'
;MESSYLTVEFFRKLPQEVDKGGNPASASTVDRYGEGHYRRIASNVSSYISMVMETLKISVPKAVVYCQVRESKRSLLNHFYTQIGRKEGKDLGKLLDEDPALMEQRQQMAKKLELYKAARQEIESVSWSR
;
A
#
# COMPACT_ATOMS: atom_id res chain seq x y z
N MET A 1 -14.26 -7.39 2.19
CA MET A 1 -14.29 -6.30 3.18
C MET A 1 -15.02 -6.89 4.38
N GLU A 2 -14.33 -7.13 5.49
CA GLU A 2 -15.01 -7.66 6.68
C GLU A 2 -15.93 -6.55 7.20
N SER A 3 -17.21 -6.84 7.28
CA SER A 3 -18.22 -5.92 7.78
C SER A 3 -18.01 -5.72 9.29
N SER A 4 -17.56 -4.52 9.67
CA SER A 4 -17.31 -4.17 11.07
C SER A 4 -18.62 -3.78 11.75
N TYR A 5 -19.47 -4.76 12.03
CA TYR A 5 -20.70 -4.55 12.78
C TYR A 5 -20.39 -4.38 14.28
N LEU A 6 -21.20 -3.57 14.95
CA LEU A 6 -21.30 -3.59 16.41
C LEU A 6 -21.61 -5.01 16.86
N THR A 7 -20.66 -5.66 17.52
CA THR A 7 -20.85 -7.03 18.02
C THR A 7 -21.52 -6.99 19.38
N VAL A 8 -22.25 -8.06 19.72
CA VAL A 8 -22.86 -8.23 21.06
C VAL A 8 -21.81 -8.12 22.17
N GLU A 9 -20.56 -8.48 21.87
CA GLU A 9 -19.41 -8.33 22.77
C GLU A 9 -19.12 -6.88 23.19
N PHE A 10 -19.42 -5.89 22.35
CA PHE A 10 -19.29 -4.48 22.73
C PHE A 10 -20.26 -4.13 23.87
N PHE A 11 -21.52 -4.53 23.72
CA PHE A 11 -22.57 -4.26 24.72
C PHE A 11 -22.36 -5.01 26.04
N ARG A 12 -21.74 -6.19 25.99
CA ARG A 12 -21.37 -6.95 27.19
C ARG A 12 -20.21 -6.32 27.98
N LYS A 13 -19.36 -5.52 27.33
CA LYS A 13 -18.20 -4.85 27.94
C LYS A 13 -18.52 -3.44 28.45
N LEU A 14 -19.68 -2.90 28.10
CA LEU A 14 -20.16 -1.64 28.67
C LEU A 14 -20.47 -1.84 30.15
N PRO A 15 -20.22 -0.85 31.02
CA PRO A 15 -20.55 -0.94 32.43
C PRO A 15 -22.05 -1.21 32.61
N GLN A 16 -22.41 -2.46 32.94
CA GLN A 16 -23.75 -2.83 33.40
C GLN A 16 -23.88 -2.47 34.87
N GLU A 17 -25.00 -1.87 35.25
CA GLU A 17 -25.30 -1.71 36.68
C GLU A 17 -25.40 -3.09 37.31
N VAL A 18 -24.69 -3.28 38.42
CA VAL A 18 -25.08 -4.29 39.39
C VAL A 18 -26.33 -3.74 40.03
N ASP A 19 -27.49 -4.04 39.43
CA ASP A 19 -28.78 -3.72 40.01
C ASP A 19 -28.84 -4.46 41.34
N LYS A 20 -28.60 -3.75 42.45
CA LYS A 20 -28.82 -4.27 43.80
C LYS A 20 -30.33 -4.40 43.99
N GLY A 21 -30.94 -5.42 43.40
CA GLY A 21 -32.25 -6.01 43.70
C GLY A 21 -33.33 -5.05 44.21
N GLY A 22 -33.48 -3.88 43.60
CA GLY A 22 -34.39 -2.83 44.05
C GLY A 22 -35.41 -2.51 42.97
N ASN A 23 -36.68 -2.46 43.35
CA ASN A 23 -37.84 -2.25 42.49
C ASN A 23 -37.63 -1.10 41.46
N PRO A 24 -37.88 -1.28 40.15
CA PRO A 24 -37.63 -0.26 39.12
C PRO A 24 -38.49 1.02 39.25
N ALA A 25 -39.47 1.02 40.16
CA ALA A 25 -40.29 2.18 40.50
C ALA A 25 -39.67 3.12 41.56
N SER A 26 -38.57 2.72 42.21
CA SER A 26 -37.89 3.52 43.25
C SER A 26 -36.63 4.26 42.80
N ALA A 27 -36.25 4.16 41.53
CA ALA A 27 -35.22 5.03 40.95
C ALA A 27 -35.77 6.46 40.93
N SER A 28 -35.36 7.28 41.90
CA SER A 28 -35.79 8.67 42.01
C SER A 28 -35.62 9.37 40.65
N THR A 29 -36.65 10.08 40.20
CA THR A 29 -36.65 10.84 38.94
C THR A 29 -35.50 11.84 38.85
N VAL A 30 -34.92 12.20 40.00
CA VAL A 30 -33.74 13.06 40.17
C VAL A 30 -32.46 12.41 39.61
N ASP A 31 -32.31 11.08 39.71
CA ASP A 31 -31.12 10.38 39.24
C ASP A 31 -31.13 10.15 37.71
N ARG A 32 -32.32 10.24 37.10
CA ARG A 32 -32.53 10.14 35.65
C ARG A 32 -31.94 11.31 34.87
N TYR A 33 -31.79 12.47 35.52
CA TYR A 33 -31.14 13.66 34.98
C TYR A 33 -29.97 14.13 35.86
N GLY A 34 -29.51 13.26 36.78
CA GLY A 34 -28.39 13.52 37.66
C GLY A 34 -27.04 13.45 36.94
N GLU A 35 -26.00 13.98 37.57
CA GLU A 35 -24.64 13.99 37.04
C GLU A 35 -24.11 12.57 36.71
N GLY A 36 -24.57 11.55 37.44
CA GLY A 36 -24.26 10.14 37.18
C GLY A 36 -24.77 9.63 35.83
N HIS A 37 -25.94 10.10 35.38
CA HIS A 37 -26.50 9.75 34.07
C HIS A 37 -25.66 10.33 32.93
N TYR A 38 -25.30 11.62 33.02
CA TYR A 38 -24.43 12.27 32.03
C TYR A 38 -23.03 11.65 31.98
N ARG A 39 -22.46 11.29 33.14
CA ARG A 39 -21.16 10.60 33.21
C ARG A 39 -21.21 9.22 32.55
N ARG A 40 -22.34 8.52 32.63
CA ARG A 40 -22.56 7.24 31.94
C ARG A 40 -22.68 7.40 30.43
N ILE A 41 -23.44 8.39 29.97
CA ILE A 41 -23.52 8.72 28.54
C ILE A 41 -22.11 9.02 28.01
N ALA A 42 -21.34 9.84 28.73
CA ALA A 42 -19.97 10.15 28.35
C ALA A 42 -19.07 8.90 28.27
N SER A 43 -19.16 8.00 29.26
CA SER A 43 -18.41 6.73 29.27
C SER A 43 -18.78 5.85 28.07
N ASN A 44 -20.07 5.67 27.80
CA ASN A 44 -20.56 4.83 26.70
C ASN A 44 -20.13 5.39 25.33
N VAL A 45 -20.23 6.70 25.14
CA VAL A 45 -19.80 7.38 23.92
C VAL A 45 -18.28 7.21 23.73
N SER A 46 -17.50 7.37 24.80
CA SER A 46 -16.05 7.18 24.75
C SER A 46 -15.66 5.74 24.38
N SER A 47 -16.35 4.74 24.93
CA SER A 47 -16.16 3.32 24.55
C SER A 47 -16.51 3.07 23.09
N TYR A 48 -17.59 3.66 22.58
CA TYR A 48 -17.98 3.55 21.17
C TYR A 48 -16.93 4.15 20.24
N ILE A 49 -16.48 5.37 20.53
CA ILE A 49 -15.42 6.05 19.76
C ILE A 49 -14.16 5.17 19.72
N SER A 50 -13.74 4.64 20.87
CA SER A 50 -12.55 3.80 20.96
C SER A 50 -12.66 2.54 20.09
N MET A 51 -13.81 1.88 20.10
CA MET A 51 -14.07 0.70 19.26
C MET A 51 -14.06 1.04 17.75
N VAL A 52 -14.67 2.16 17.37
CA VAL A 52 -14.69 2.62 15.97
C VAL A 52 -13.27 2.97 15.51
N MET A 53 -12.49 3.65 16.34
CA MET A 53 -11.08 3.94 16.03
C MET A 53 -10.26 2.67 15.82
N GLU A 54 -10.43 1.66 16.66
CA GLU A 54 -9.72 0.37 16.50
C GLU A 54 -10.10 -0.33 15.19
N THR A 55 -11.37 -0.25 14.82
CA THR A 55 -11.86 -0.74 13.53
C THR A 55 -11.22 0.00 12.35
N LEU A 56 -11.19 1.34 12.42
CA LEU A 56 -10.62 2.20 11.38
C LEU A 56 -9.12 1.97 11.20
N LYS A 57 -8.37 1.74 12.27
CA LYS A 57 -6.93 1.41 12.20
C LYS A 57 -6.64 0.21 11.30
N ILE A 58 -7.56 -0.75 11.25
CA ILE A 58 -7.40 -1.97 10.45
C ILE A 58 -8.01 -1.78 9.05
N SER A 59 -9.19 -1.16 8.96
CA SER A 59 -9.95 -1.08 7.70
C SER A 59 -9.39 -0.03 6.73
N VAL A 60 -8.89 1.11 7.22
CA VAL A 60 -8.36 2.19 6.38
C VAL A 60 -7.12 1.73 5.60
N PRO A 61 -6.07 1.14 6.22
CA PRO A 61 -4.93 0.64 5.46
C PRO A 61 -5.33 -0.47 4.46
N LYS A 62 -6.25 -1.37 4.84
CA LYS A 62 -6.78 -2.40 3.92
C LYS A 62 -7.46 -1.77 2.69
N ALA A 63 -8.26 -0.72 2.89
CA ALA A 63 -8.92 0.01 1.81
C ALA A 63 -7.89 0.73 0.92
N VAL A 64 -6.88 1.38 1.49
CA VAL A 64 -5.82 2.04 0.74
C VAL A 64 -5.04 1.02 -0.11
N VAL A 65 -4.62 -0.11 0.46
CA VAL A 65 -3.92 -1.16 -0.28
C VAL A 65 -4.80 -1.73 -1.40
N TYR A 66 -6.09 -1.93 -1.13
CA TYR A 66 -7.02 -2.45 -2.13
C TYR A 66 -7.23 -1.48 -3.29
N CYS A 67 -7.58 -0.23 -2.99
CA CYS A 67 -7.95 0.75 -4.02
C CYS A 67 -6.74 1.36 -4.72
N GLN A 68 -5.60 1.54 -4.01
CA GLN A 68 -4.44 2.20 -4.59
C GLN A 68 -3.43 1.18 -5.09
N VAL A 69 -2.94 0.29 -4.23
CA VAL A 69 -1.81 -0.59 -4.59
C VAL A 69 -2.24 -1.69 -5.55
N ARG A 70 -3.33 -2.40 -5.24
CA ARG A 70 -3.78 -3.52 -6.08
C ARG A 70 -4.28 -3.04 -7.44
N GLU A 71 -5.09 -1.98 -7.48
CA GLU A 71 -5.56 -1.41 -8.74
C GLU A 71 -4.43 -0.80 -9.56
N SER A 72 -3.49 -0.07 -8.94
CA SER A 72 -2.31 0.42 -9.67
C SER A 72 -1.51 -0.71 -10.27
N LYS A 73 -1.25 -1.81 -9.53
CA LYS A 73 -0.56 -2.99 -10.06
C LYS A 73 -1.29 -3.59 -11.27
N ARG A 74 -2.62 -3.68 -11.21
CA ARG A 74 -3.44 -4.26 -12.30
C ARG A 74 -3.49 -3.34 -13.53
N SER A 75 -3.53 -2.03 -13.31
CA SER A 75 -3.71 -1.02 -14.36
C SER A 75 -2.39 -0.57 -14.98
N LEU A 76 -1.26 -0.68 -14.27
CA LEU A 76 0.04 -0.14 -14.70
C LEU A 76 0.45 -0.60 -16.10
N LEU A 77 0.43 -1.91 -16.35
CA LEU A 77 0.82 -2.46 -17.65
C LEU A 77 -0.18 -2.06 -18.75
N ASN A 78 -1.48 -2.08 -18.45
CA ASN A 78 -2.50 -1.65 -19.41
C ASN A 78 -2.30 -0.18 -19.81
N HIS A 79 -2.01 0.67 -18.83
CA HIS A 79 -1.71 2.08 -19.07
C HIS A 79 -0.41 2.25 -19.87
N PHE A 80 0.64 1.51 -19.51
CA PHE A 80 1.91 1.50 -20.24
C PHE A 80 1.71 1.11 -21.70
N TYR A 81 1.04 -0.02 -21.99
CA TYR A 81 0.78 -0.46 -23.36
C TYR A 81 -0.09 0.53 -24.12
N THR A 82 -1.09 1.12 -23.48
CA THR A 82 -1.93 2.15 -24.10
C THR A 82 -1.13 3.40 -24.44
N GLN A 83 -0.22 3.84 -23.56
CA GLN A 83 0.63 5.01 -23.83
C GLN A 83 1.66 4.73 -24.92
N ILE A 84 2.33 3.59 -24.88
CA ILE A 84 3.32 3.21 -25.89
C ILE A 84 2.66 3.00 -27.25
N GLY A 85 1.52 2.31 -27.31
CA GLY A 85 0.79 2.06 -28.55
C GLY A 85 0.22 3.32 -29.22
N ARG A 86 0.09 4.44 -28.48
CA ARG A 86 -0.31 5.75 -29.03
C ARG A 86 0.85 6.57 -29.58
N LYS A 87 2.11 6.21 -29.28
CA LYS A 87 3.28 6.97 -29.74
C LYS A 87 3.62 6.61 -31.19
N GLU A 88 3.93 7.63 -31.99
CA GLU A 88 4.44 7.44 -33.35
C GLU A 88 5.90 6.96 -33.33
N GLY A 89 6.37 6.38 -34.44
CA GLY A 89 7.72 5.84 -34.53
C GLY A 89 8.84 6.83 -34.23
N LYS A 90 8.65 8.13 -34.53
CA LYS A 90 9.62 9.19 -34.22
C LYS A 90 9.75 9.44 -32.71
N ASP A 91 8.63 9.48 -32.00
CA ASP A 91 8.62 9.68 -30.55
C ASP A 91 9.08 8.45 -29.79
N LEU A 92 8.82 7.26 -30.35
CA LEU A 92 9.35 6.01 -29.82
C LEU A 92 10.87 5.94 -30.00
N GLY A 93 11.38 6.38 -31.15
CA GLY A 93 12.82 6.51 -31.41
C GLY A 93 13.51 7.38 -30.35
N LYS A 94 12.97 8.57 -30.08
CA LYS A 94 13.50 9.46 -29.03
C LYS A 94 13.51 8.86 -27.63
N LEU A 95 12.52 8.01 -27.30
CA LEU A 95 12.46 7.33 -26.00
C LEU A 95 13.53 6.23 -25.89
N LEU A 96 13.94 5.66 -27.02
CA LEU A 96 14.92 4.59 -27.13
C LEU A 96 16.34 5.12 -27.44
N ASP A 97 16.48 6.42 -27.71
CA ASP A 97 17.79 7.04 -27.93
C ASP A 97 18.64 6.86 -26.66
N GLU A 98 19.82 6.28 -26.85
CA GLU A 98 20.77 6.08 -25.76
C GLU A 98 21.44 7.39 -25.35
N ASP A 99 21.86 7.47 -24.09
CA ASP A 99 22.72 8.55 -23.60
C ASP A 99 24.03 8.59 -24.42
N PRO A 100 24.42 9.74 -25.00
CA PRO A 100 25.66 9.90 -25.75
C PRO A 100 26.90 9.37 -25.02
N ALA A 101 26.97 9.51 -23.70
CA ALA A 101 28.10 9.01 -22.90
C ALA A 101 28.16 7.47 -22.90
N LEU A 102 27.02 6.79 -22.78
CA LEU A 102 26.93 5.32 -22.87
C LEU A 102 27.25 4.84 -24.29
N MET A 103 26.79 5.56 -25.31
CA MET A 103 27.11 5.26 -26.70
C MET A 103 28.62 5.32 -26.95
N GLU A 104 29.30 6.38 -26.47
CA GLU A 104 30.75 6.52 -26.63
C GLU A 104 31.51 5.41 -25.89
N GLN A 105 31.13 5.11 -24.64
CA GLN A 105 31.75 4.02 -23.89
C GLN A 105 31.59 2.66 -24.59
N ARG A 106 30.39 2.38 -25.11
CA ARG A 106 30.11 1.15 -25.88
C ARG A 106 30.99 1.07 -27.14
N GLN A 107 31.19 2.17 -27.85
CA GLN A 107 32.08 2.23 -29.02
C GLN A 107 33.55 2.01 -28.64
N GLN A 108 34.03 2.65 -27.57
CA GLN A 108 35.41 2.47 -27.09
C GLN A 108 35.67 1.02 -26.66
N MET A 109 34.74 0.39 -25.94
CA MET A 109 34.85 -1.01 -25.54
C MET A 109 34.79 -1.95 -26.75
N ALA A 110 33.92 -1.68 -27.73
CA ALA A 110 33.86 -2.46 -28.96
C ALA A 110 35.20 -2.42 -29.72
N LYS A 111 35.78 -1.23 -29.87
CA LYS A 111 37.10 -1.06 -30.50
C LYS A 111 38.20 -1.81 -29.76
N LYS A 112 38.21 -1.71 -28.42
CA LYS A 112 39.17 -2.43 -27.58
C LYS A 112 39.02 -3.95 -27.73
N LEU A 113 37.79 -4.44 -27.83
CA LEU A 113 37.50 -5.85 -28.07
C LEU A 113 38.01 -6.33 -29.42
N GLU A 114 37.82 -5.54 -30.48
CA GLU A 114 38.36 -5.87 -31.82
C GLU A 114 39.89 -5.98 -31.79
N LEU A 115 40.57 -5.05 -31.14
CA LEU A 115 42.03 -5.10 -30.98
C LEU A 115 42.49 -6.34 -30.23
N TYR A 116 41.78 -6.74 -29.17
CA TYR A 116 42.10 -7.96 -28.44
C TYR A 116 41.84 -9.24 -29.24
N LYS A 117 40.81 -9.25 -30.10
CA LYS A 117 40.56 -10.38 -31.01
C LYS A 117 41.66 -10.50 -32.06
N ALA A 118 42.11 -9.39 -32.63
CA ALA A 118 43.21 -9.37 -33.59
C ALA A 118 44.52 -9.88 -32.94
N ALA A 119 44.87 -9.34 -31.77
CA ALA A 119 46.06 -9.78 -31.03
C ALA A 119 46.00 -11.28 -30.68
N ARG A 120 44.82 -11.79 -30.32
CA ARG A 120 44.61 -13.22 -30.09
C ARG A 120 44.83 -14.04 -31.36
N GLN A 121 44.30 -13.61 -32.50
CA GLN A 121 44.49 -14.31 -33.78
C GLN A 121 45.96 -14.35 -34.19
N GLU A 122 46.70 -13.26 -33.96
CA GLU A 122 48.15 -13.23 -34.19
C GLU A 122 48.89 -14.24 -33.30
N ILE A 123 48.59 -14.28 -32.00
CA ILE A 123 49.17 -15.26 -31.07
C ILE A 123 48.86 -16.69 -31.51
N GLU A 124 47.59 -16.96 -31.86
CA GLU A 124 47.18 -18.27 -32.35
C GLU A 124 47.97 -18.65 -33.62
N SER A 125 48.09 -17.75 -34.61
CA SER A 125 48.80 -18.03 -35.86
C SER A 125 50.28 -18.42 -35.67
N VAL A 126 50.97 -17.80 -34.71
CA VAL A 126 52.37 -18.13 -34.37
C VAL A 126 52.44 -19.47 -33.64
N SER A 127 51.49 -19.76 -32.74
CA SER A 127 51.46 -21.01 -31.98
C SER A 127 51.26 -22.26 -32.86
N TRP A 128 50.53 -22.14 -33.98
CA TRP A 128 50.30 -23.23 -34.94
C TRP A 128 51.41 -23.40 -35.98
N SER A 129 52.39 -22.48 -36.01
CA SER A 129 53.51 -22.50 -36.96
C SER A 129 54.77 -23.21 -36.41
N ARG A 130 54.65 -23.88 -35.25
CA ARG A 130 55.70 -24.69 -34.60
C ARG A 130 55.31 -26.16 -34.61
#